data_AF-A0A9C7UT82-F1
#
_entry.id   AF-A0A9C7UT82-F1
#
_cell.length_a   1.000
_cell.length_b   1.000
_cell.length_c   1.000
_cell.angle_alpha   90.00
_cell.angle_beta   90.00
_cell.angle_gamma   90.00
#
_symmetry.space_group_name_H-M   'P 1'
#
loop_
_entity.id
_entity.type
_entity.pdbx_description
1 polymer ?
#
loop_
_entity_poly.entity_id
_entity_poly.type
_entity_poly.pdbx_seq_one_letter_code
_entity_poly.pdbx_strand_id
1 'polypeptide(L)'
;MGLALEVAYWIVVFLTTAVLLFMDIYSLILFSDLLMDHLNPVELCDKVNFLIYPEFGIHLFLTLLLFLGGHWFVGLLNIPLIAFHIQKYIRKEHLLDNTRVFRVAAQVQRYYELKMGFFLLTFVTYLYCFIRAMLSIPKS
;
A
#
# COMPACT_ATOMS: atom_id res chain seq x y z
N MET A 1 24.03 -12.88 -0.47
CA MET A 1 23.06 -13.78 -1.12
C MET A 1 23.53 -13.93 -2.57
N GLY A 2 23.10 -14.92 -3.36
CA GLY A 2 23.52 -14.97 -4.77
C GLY A 2 23.09 -13.68 -5.49
N LEU A 3 23.93 -13.08 -6.32
CA LEU A 3 23.67 -11.74 -6.88
C LEU A 3 22.38 -11.70 -7.74
N ALA A 4 22.07 -12.78 -8.45
CA ALA A 4 20.80 -12.97 -9.16
C ALA A 4 19.58 -13.07 -8.21
N LEU A 5 19.75 -13.66 -7.02
CA LEU A 5 18.67 -13.76 -6.01
C LEU A 5 18.39 -12.40 -5.38
N GLU A 6 19.40 -11.55 -5.19
CA GLU A 6 19.19 -10.18 -4.70
C GLU A 6 18.40 -9.33 -5.68
N VAL A 7 18.70 -9.45 -6.97
CA VAL A 7 17.94 -8.79 -8.03
C VAL A 7 16.49 -9.29 -8.06
N ALA A 8 16.28 -10.61 -8.04
CA ALA A 8 14.94 -11.19 -8.03
C ALA A 8 14.12 -10.75 -6.80
N TYR A 9 14.76 -10.69 -5.63
CA TYR A 9 14.15 -10.18 -4.40
C TYR A 9 13.66 -8.74 -4.57
N TRP A 10 14.50 -7.84 -5.08
CA TRP A 10 14.11 -6.43 -5.28
C TRP A 10 13.04 -6.26 -6.35
N ILE A 11 13.01 -7.11 -7.39
CA ILE A 11 11.93 -7.13 -8.38
C ILE A 11 10.60 -7.47 -7.71
N VAL A 12 10.56 -8.51 -6.86
CA VAL A 12 9.33 -8.91 -6.17
C VAL A 12 8.85 -7.79 -5.24
N VAL A 13 9.76 -7.19 -4.45
CA VAL A 13 9.43 -6.06 -3.56
C VAL A 13 8.88 -4.87 -4.34
N PHE A 14 9.53 -4.51 -5.45
CA PHE A 14 9.13 -3.40 -6.31
C PHE A 14 7.76 -3.63 -6.94
N LEU A 15 7.53 -4.79 -7.56
CA LEU A 15 6.25 -5.13 -8.19
C LEU A 15 5.12 -5.18 -7.18
N THR A 16 5.37 -5.75 -6.00
CA THR A 16 4.38 -5.81 -4.91
C THR A 16 3.98 -4.41 -4.45
N THR A 17 4.94 -3.50 -4.34
CA THR A 17 4.69 -2.09 -3.98
C THR A 17 3.92 -1.35 -5.07
N ALA A 18 4.18 -1.64 -6.35
CA ALA A 18 3.42 -1.09 -7.46
C ALA A 18 1.93 -1.50 -7.40
N VAL A 19 1.65 -2.77 -7.06
CA VAL A 19 0.28 -3.26 -6.89
C VAL A 19 -0.45 -2.53 -5.75
N LEU A 20 0.20 -2.34 -4.61
CA LEU A 20 -0.35 -1.56 -3.49
C LEU A 20 -0.67 -0.12 -3.90
N LEU A 21 0.26 0.53 -4.60
CA LEU A 21 0.10 1.90 -5.08
C LEU A 21 -1.10 2.00 -6.05
N PHE A 22 -1.27 1.02 -6.94
CA PHE A 22 -2.43 0.97 -7.83
C PHE A 22 -3.76 0.80 -7.07
N MET A 23 -3.79 -0.04 -6.03
CA MET A 23 -4.97 -0.21 -5.18
C MET A 23 -5.35 1.10 -4.44
N ASP A 24 -4.35 1.85 -3.94
CA ASP A 24 -4.60 3.13 -3.29
C ASP A 24 -5.07 4.20 -4.27
N ILE A 25 -4.47 4.28 -5.48
CA ILE A 25 -4.95 5.18 -6.54
C ILE A 25 -6.41 4.85 -6.91
N TYR A 26 -6.72 3.57 -7.09
CA TYR A 26 -8.08 3.14 -7.40
C TYR A 26 -9.08 3.54 -6.30
N SER A 27 -8.68 3.38 -5.04
CA SER A 27 -9.49 3.81 -3.89
C SER A 27 -9.69 5.34 -3.87
N LEU A 28 -8.65 6.12 -4.19
CA LEU A 28 -8.75 7.58 -4.28
C LEU A 28 -9.68 8.05 -5.39
N ILE A 29 -9.62 7.43 -6.57
CA ILE A 29 -10.53 7.73 -7.68
C ILE A 29 -11.97 7.45 -7.26
N LEU A 30 -12.23 6.30 -6.64
CA LEU A 30 -13.55 5.95 -6.11
C LEU A 30 -14.09 6.98 -5.11
N PHE A 31 -13.25 7.51 -4.22
CA PHE A 31 -13.64 8.59 -3.30
C PHE A 31 -13.88 9.92 -4.04
N SER A 32 -13.07 10.25 -5.04
CA SER A 32 -13.27 11.43 -5.88
C SER A 32 -14.59 11.34 -6.67
N ASP A 33 -14.91 10.18 -7.22
CA ASP A 33 -16.16 9.93 -7.94
C ASP A 33 -17.37 10.05 -7.02
N LEU A 34 -17.27 9.62 -5.75
CA LEU A 34 -18.31 9.87 -4.75
C LEU A 34 -18.51 11.37 -4.49
N LEU A 35 -17.43 12.14 -4.36
CA LEU A 35 -17.52 13.59 -4.06
C LEU A 35 -18.04 14.41 -5.24
N MET A 36 -17.90 13.92 -6.47
CA MET A 36 -18.46 14.52 -7.68
C MET A 36 -19.87 14.02 -8.01
N ASP A 37 -20.51 13.29 -7.09
CA ASP A 37 -21.83 12.66 -7.26
C ASP A 37 -21.91 11.72 -8.49
N HIS A 38 -20.79 11.15 -8.91
CA HIS A 38 -20.70 10.20 -10.03
C HIS A 38 -20.91 8.74 -9.60
N LEU A 39 -20.74 8.43 -8.31
CA LEU A 39 -20.81 7.08 -7.75
C LEU A 39 -21.70 7.04 -6.52
N ASN A 40 -22.48 5.96 -6.37
CA ASN A 40 -23.31 5.74 -5.19
C ASN A 40 -22.46 5.37 -3.95
N PRO A 41 -22.85 5.83 -2.74
CA PRO A 41 -22.13 5.52 -1.49
C PRO A 41 -22.09 4.01 -1.19
N VAL A 42 -23.13 3.28 -1.57
CA VAL A 42 -23.23 1.82 -1.37
C VAL A 42 -22.22 1.09 -2.24
N GLU A 43 -22.10 1.49 -3.51
CA GLU A 43 -21.15 0.90 -4.45
C GLU A 43 -19.71 1.21 -4.06
N LEU A 44 -19.45 2.42 -3.55
CA LEU A 44 -18.16 2.79 -2.99
C LEU A 44 -17.77 1.85 -1.84
N CYS A 45 -18.64 1.72 -0.84
CA CYS A 45 -18.30 0.93 0.35
C CYS A 45 -18.09 -0.53 -0.01
N ASP A 46 -18.89 -1.11 -0.92
CA ASP A 46 -18.70 -2.50 -1.34
C ASP A 46 -17.33 -2.71 -2.02
N LYS A 47 -16.98 -1.84 -2.97
CA LYS A 47 -15.69 -1.90 -3.69
C LYS A 47 -14.49 -1.68 -2.77
N VAL A 48 -14.55 -0.65 -1.92
CA VAL A 48 -13.45 -0.33 -1.00
C VAL A 48 -13.32 -1.41 0.07
N ASN A 49 -14.43 -1.89 0.64
CA ASN A 49 -14.39 -2.96 1.65
C ASN A 49 -13.84 -4.28 1.09
N PHE A 50 -14.14 -4.59 -0.17
CA PHE A 50 -13.53 -5.73 -0.86
C PHE A 50 -12.02 -5.56 -1.05
N LEU A 51 -11.55 -4.34 -1.31
CA LEU A 51 -10.13 -4.03 -1.52
C LEU A 51 -9.29 -4.04 -0.22
N ILE A 52 -9.91 -3.75 0.92
CA ILE A 52 -9.20 -3.61 2.20
C ILE A 52 -8.48 -4.91 2.63
N TYR A 53 -9.13 -6.07 2.45
CA TYR A 53 -8.54 -7.36 2.81
C TYR A 53 -7.30 -7.75 1.99
N PRO A 54 -7.35 -7.73 0.64
CA PRO A 54 -6.17 -8.05 -0.17
C PRO A 54 -5.05 -7.04 0.07
N GLU A 55 -5.38 -5.76 0.25
CA GLU A 55 -4.39 -4.71 0.46
C GLU A 55 -3.62 -4.91 1.79
N PHE A 56 -4.31 -5.24 2.89
CA PHE A 56 -3.65 -5.60 4.14
C PHE A 56 -2.79 -6.86 4.01
N GLY A 57 -3.28 -7.89 3.31
CA GLY A 57 -2.53 -9.13 3.10
C GLY A 57 -1.23 -8.89 2.32
N ILE A 58 -1.30 -8.12 1.24
CA ILE A 58 -0.16 -7.78 0.39
C ILE A 58 0.84 -6.89 1.16
N HIS A 59 0.36 -5.91 1.92
CA HIS A 59 1.23 -5.03 2.70
C HIS A 59 1.95 -5.77 3.84
N LEU A 60 1.26 -6.69 4.52
CA LEU A 60 1.86 -7.55 5.53
C LEU A 60 2.91 -8.48 4.90
N PHE A 61 2.59 -9.10 3.76
CA PHE A 61 3.52 -9.93 3.01
C PHE A 61 4.79 -9.16 2.61
N LEU A 62 4.63 -7.96 2.05
CA LEU A 62 5.74 -7.06 1.69
C LEU A 62 6.63 -6.76 2.90
N THR A 63 6.03 -6.45 4.04
CA THR A 63 6.79 -6.11 5.25
C THR A 63 7.53 -7.31 5.81
N LEU A 64 6.92 -8.49 5.84
CA LEU A 64 7.59 -9.74 6.22
C LEU A 64 8.77 -10.05 5.29
N LEU A 65 8.59 -9.85 3.98
CA LEU A 65 9.64 -10.03 2.99
C LEU A 65 10.83 -9.09 3.25
N LEU A 66 10.57 -7.83 3.62
CA LEU A 66 11.60 -6.84 3.98
C LEU A 66 12.40 -7.23 5.23
N PHE A 67 11.73 -7.78 6.25
CA PHE A 67 12.42 -8.30 7.44
C PHE A 67 13.27 -9.53 7.13
N LEU A 68 12.77 -10.46 6.32
CA LEU A 68 13.53 -11.64 5.89
C LEU A 68 14.75 -11.27 5.03
N GLY A 69 14.66 -10.21 4.23
CA GLY A 69 15.78 -9.65 3.46
C GLY A 69 16.83 -8.92 4.31
N GLY A 70 16.63 -8.78 5.63
CA GLY A 70 17.56 -8.08 6.53
C GLY A 70 17.52 -6.56 6.40
N HIS A 71 16.49 -5.99 5.77
CA HIS A 71 16.35 -4.55 5.57
C HIS A 71 15.56 -3.89 6.71
N TRP A 72 16.09 -3.97 7.92
CA TRP A 72 15.43 -3.55 9.17
C TRP A 72 14.95 -2.09 9.17
N PHE A 73 15.76 -1.15 8.65
CA PHE A 73 15.41 0.27 8.64
C PHE A 73 14.16 0.56 7.78
N VAL A 74 14.09 -0.11 6.62
CA VAL A 74 12.97 0.01 5.69
C VAL A 74 11.74 -0.73 6.21
N GLY A 75 11.93 -1.90 6.82
CA GLY A 75 10.86 -2.61 7.53
C GLY A 75 10.26 -1.76 8.65
N LEU A 76 11.10 -1.07 9.43
CA LEU A 76 10.66 -0.19 10.52
C LEU A 76 9.79 0.96 10.02
N LEU A 77 10.09 1.50 8.84
CA LEU A 77 9.30 2.57 8.22
C LEU A 77 7.86 2.12 7.89
N ASN A 78 7.63 0.83 7.62
CA ASN A 78 6.31 0.26 7.35
C ASN A 78 5.51 -0.08 8.64
N ILE A 79 6.17 -0.15 9.80
CA ILE A 79 5.52 -0.49 11.08
C ILE A 79 4.39 0.49 11.46
N PRO A 80 4.56 1.83 11.37
CA PRO A 80 3.48 2.77 11.70
C PRO A 80 2.22 2.55 10.87
N LEU A 81 2.37 2.24 9.57
CA LEU A 81 1.24 1.98 8.68
C LEU A 81 0.52 0.68 9.05
N ILE A 82 1.28 -0.39 9.33
CA ILE A 82 0.72 -1.66 9.82
C ILE A 82 0.04 -1.50 11.17
N ALA A 83 0.65 -0.78 12.11
CA ALA A 83 0.06 -0.53 13.42
C ALA A 83 -1.27 0.21 13.28
N PHE A 84 -1.36 1.17 12.36
CA PHE A 84 -2.60 1.85 12.04
C PHE A 84 -3.65 0.90 11.44
N HIS A 85 -3.25 0.04 10.50
CA HIS A 85 -4.11 -0.99 9.92
C HIS A 85 -4.67 -1.96 10.97
N ILE A 86 -3.81 -2.45 11.88
CA ILE A 86 -4.18 -3.34 12.99
C ILE A 86 -5.13 -2.62 13.96
N GLN A 87 -4.85 -1.37 14.31
CA GLN A 87 -5.71 -0.60 15.21
C GLN A 87 -7.12 -0.43 14.62
N LYS A 88 -7.21 -0.16 13.32
CA LYS A 88 -8.49 -0.02 12.59
C LYS A 88 -9.25 -1.36 12.51
N TYR A 89 -8.53 -2.46 12.32
CA TYR A 89 -9.09 -3.82 12.37
C TYR A 89 -9.65 -4.17 13.76
N ILE A 90 -8.89 -3.90 14.83
CA ILE A 90 -9.31 -4.17 16.21
C ILE A 90 -10.55 -3.35 16.59
N ARG A 91 -10.63 -2.11 16.13
CA ARG A 91 -11.79 -1.22 16.37
C ARG A 91 -13.03 -1.61 15.56
N LYS A 92 -12.94 -2.59 14.66
CA LYS A 92 -13.99 -2.95 13.67
C LYS A 92 -14.45 -1.77 12.79
N GLU A 93 -13.61 -0.73 12.70
CA GLU A 93 -13.82 0.46 11.87
C GLU A 93 -13.14 0.28 10.50
N HIS A 94 -12.77 -0.95 10.13
CA HIS A 94 -12.18 -1.26 8.84
C HIS A 94 -13.20 -1.15 7.71
N LEU A 95 -14.49 -1.39 7.98
CA LEU A 95 -15.56 -1.28 6.98
C LEU A 95 -16.11 0.15 6.94
N LEU A 96 -16.25 0.69 5.73
CA LEU A 96 -16.98 1.94 5.51
C LEU A 96 -18.48 1.69 5.67
N ASP A 97 -19.13 2.54 6.48
CA ASP A 97 -20.57 2.56 6.66
C ASP A 97 -21.23 3.56 5.70
N ASN A 98 -22.10 3.05 4.85
CA ASN A 98 -22.87 3.79 3.84
C ASN A 98 -23.59 5.01 4.42
N THR A 99 -24.08 4.92 5.66
CA THR A 99 -24.90 5.98 6.27
C THR A 99 -24.09 7.20 6.71
N ARG A 100 -22.79 7.02 6.94
CA ARG A 100 -21.87 8.08 7.39
C ARG A 100 -20.86 8.49 6.32
N VAL A 101 -20.80 7.76 5.21
CA VAL A 101 -19.73 7.86 4.22
C VAL A 101 -19.55 9.28 3.70
N PHE A 102 -20.62 10.01 3.36
CA PHE A 102 -20.53 11.39 2.90
C PHE A 102 -19.96 12.35 3.95
N ARG A 103 -20.23 12.12 5.24
CA ARG A 103 -19.76 12.98 6.33
C ARG A 103 -18.27 12.77 6.62
N VAL A 104 -17.77 11.55 6.37
CA VAL A 104 -16.36 11.19 6.64
C VAL A 104 -15.53 11.06 5.36
N ALA A 105 -16.13 11.15 4.17
CA ALA A 105 -15.49 10.92 2.87
C ALA A 105 -14.23 11.78 2.70
N ALA A 106 -14.33 13.09 2.95
CA ALA A 106 -13.19 14.00 2.85
C ALA A 106 -12.06 13.65 3.85
N GLN A 107 -12.40 13.16 5.05
CA GLN A 107 -11.40 12.74 6.04
C GLN A 107 -10.73 11.42 5.64
N VAL A 108 -11.51 10.45 5.15
CA VAL A 108 -11.00 9.15 4.69
C VAL A 108 -10.19 9.30 3.42
N GLN A 109 -10.59 10.17 2.49
CA GLN A 109 -9.82 10.50 1.30
C GLN A 109 -8.45 11.06 1.67
N ARG A 110 -8.37 12.04 2.58
CA ARG A 110 -7.08 12.55 3.07
C ARG A 110 -6.19 11.47 3.67
N TYR A 111 -6.79 10.48 4.34
CA TYR A 111 -6.04 9.32 4.83
C TYR A 111 -5.46 8.48 3.68
N TYR A 112 -6.25 8.19 2.64
CA TYR A 112 -5.75 7.49 1.44
C TYR A 112 -4.71 8.33 0.68
N GLU A 113 -4.82 9.65 0.64
CA GLU A 113 -3.83 10.55 0.04
C GLU A 113 -2.49 10.49 0.79
N LEU A 114 -2.52 10.53 2.12
CA LEU A 114 -1.32 10.40 2.95
C LEU A 114 -0.66 9.03 2.78
N LYS A 115 -1.47 7.98 2.78
CA LYS A 115 -1.03 6.59 2.58
C LYS A 115 -0.44 6.37 1.18
N MET A 116 -1.07 6.91 0.14
CA MET A 116 -0.51 6.93 -1.21
C MET A 116 0.84 7.65 -1.24
N GLY A 117 0.96 8.81 -0.57
CA GLY A 117 2.22 9.52 -0.45
C GLY A 117 3.33 8.68 0.19
N PHE A 118 2.99 7.90 1.23
CA PHE A 118 3.90 6.94 1.84
C PHE A 118 4.31 5.82 0.87
N PHE A 119 3.36 5.23 0.14
CA PHE A 119 3.68 4.19 -0.84
C PHE A 119 4.49 4.71 -2.02
N LEU A 120 4.28 5.96 -2.43
CA LEU A 120 5.08 6.59 -3.47
C LEU A 120 6.54 6.78 -3.01
N LEU A 121 6.76 7.23 -1.77
CA LEU A 121 8.10 7.43 -1.21
C LEU A 121 8.84 6.08 -1.07
N THR A 122 8.16 5.06 -0.56
CA THR A 122 8.72 3.71 -0.45
C THR A 122 8.98 3.08 -1.83
N PHE A 123 8.09 3.30 -2.81
CA PHE A 123 8.28 2.86 -4.19
C PHE A 123 9.57 3.42 -4.81
N VAL A 124 9.82 4.73 -4.69
CA VAL A 124 11.06 5.36 -5.18
C VAL A 124 12.29 4.77 -4.46
N THR A 125 12.18 4.54 -3.16
CA THR A 125 13.26 3.94 -2.36
C THR A 125 13.58 2.52 -2.84
N TYR A 126 12.56 1.70 -3.11
CA TYR A 126 12.73 0.31 -3.57
C TYR A 126 13.24 0.26 -5.02
N LEU A 127 12.80 1.18 -5.87
CA LEU A 127 13.34 1.35 -7.21
C LEU A 127 14.84 1.67 -7.17
N TYR A 128 15.27 2.57 -6.29
CA TYR A 128 16.70 2.87 -6.10
C TYR A 128 17.49 1.63 -5.66
N CYS A 129 16.96 0.86 -4.70
CA CYS A 129 17.59 -0.38 -4.25
C CYS A 129 17.68 -1.44 -5.34
N PHE A 130 16.63 -1.58 -6.16
CA PHE A 130 16.62 -2.46 -7.33
C PHE A 130 17.69 -2.07 -8.36
N ILE A 131 17.77 -0.79 -8.72
CA ILE A 131 18.78 -0.28 -9.67
C ILE A 131 20.19 -0.52 -9.13
N ARG A 132 20.43 -0.29 -7.84
CA ARG A 132 21.74 -0.54 -7.22
C ARG A 132 22.11 -2.04 -7.27
N ALA A 133 21.16 -2.93 -7.01
CA ALA A 133 21.38 -4.37 -7.14
C ALA A 133 21.72 -4.76 -8.59
N MET A 134 21.01 -4.21 -9.57
CA MET A 134 21.28 -4.42 -10.99
C MET A 134 22.68 -3.94 -11.42
N LEU A 135 23.11 -2.77 -10.94
CA LEU A 135 24.44 -2.22 -11.26
C LEU A 135 25.59 -3.02 -10.64
N SER A 136 25.32 -3.77 -9.57
CA SER A 136 26.33 -4.63 -8.94
C SER A 136 26.62 -5.91 -9.73
N ILE A 137 25.80 -6.23 -10.75
CA ILE A 137 26.04 -7.37 -11.64
C ILE A 137 27.36 -7.13 -12.38
N PRO A 138 28.37 -8.01 -12.22
CA PRO A 138 29.60 -7.92 -12.99
C PRO A 138 29.26 -7.97 -14.47
N LYS A 139 29.63 -6.92 -15.21
CA LYS A 139 29.53 -6.95 -16.67
C LYS A 139 30.60 -7.92 -17.18
N SER A 140 30.17 -9.07 -17.68
CA SER A 140 31.03 -10.01 -18.40
C SER A 140 31.57 -9.39 -19.67
#